data_AF-A0A1E1WLU6-F1
#
_entry.id   AF-A0A1E1WLU6-F1
#
_cell.length_a   1.000
_cell.length_b   1.000
_cell.length_c   1.000
_cell.angle_alpha   90.00
_cell.angle_beta   90.00
_cell.angle_gamma   90.00
#
_symmetry.space_group_name_H-M   'P 1'
#
loop_
_entity.id
_entity.type
_entity.pdbx_description
1 polymer ?
#
loop_
_entity_poly.entity_id
_entity_poly.type
_entity_poly.pdbx_seq_one_letter_code
_entity_poly.pdbx_strand_id
1 'polypeptide(L)'
;TIFVAAFPLAPLFALVNNVLEMRLDAKKFLRCYRRPVPQRVNDIGVWYRILDSIGKLSIITNGFIIAFTSEFIPRLVYMFEHGSMDSYVDFTLAEFNTTVIEPYRPLHTT
;
A
#
# COMPACT_ATOMS: atom_id res chain seq x y z
N THR A 1 -7.28 3.57 1.23
CA THR A 1 -7.64 2.32 1.92
C THR A 1 -6.72 1.18 1.53
N ILE A 2 -6.47 0.96 0.23
CA ILE A 2 -5.69 -0.18 -0.29
C ILE A 2 -4.26 -0.29 0.29
N PHE A 3 -3.58 0.83 0.52
CA PHE A 3 -2.18 0.85 1.01
C PHE A 3 -2.01 1.50 2.37
N VAL A 4 -3.10 1.70 3.12
CA VAL A 4 -3.04 2.41 4.41
C VAL A 4 -2.25 1.60 5.45
N ALA A 5 -2.24 0.26 5.36
CA ALA A 5 -1.40 -0.57 6.22
C ALA A 5 0.11 -0.35 6.02
N ALA A 6 0.53 0.12 4.83
CA ALA A 6 1.94 0.38 4.53
C ALA A 6 2.36 1.82 4.90
N PHE A 7 1.43 2.78 4.93
CA PHE A 7 1.73 4.18 5.28
C PHE A 7 0.65 4.80 6.19
N PRO A 8 0.88 4.87 7.51
CA PRO A 8 -0.14 5.30 8.47
C PRO A 8 -0.51 6.79 8.35
N LEU A 9 0.35 7.63 7.77
CA LEU A 9 0.10 9.06 7.56
C LEU A 9 -0.66 9.39 6.27
N ALA A 10 -0.92 8.39 5.40
CA ALA A 10 -1.66 8.59 4.15
C ALA A 10 -3.02 9.31 4.34
N PRO A 11 -3.83 8.99 5.36
CA PRO A 11 -5.13 9.64 5.56
C PRO A 11 -5.01 11.13 5.88
N LEU A 12 -3.94 11.56 6.57
CA LEU A 12 -3.72 12.96 6.90
C LEU A 12 -3.42 13.77 5.63
N PHE A 13 -2.54 13.26 4.77
CA PHE A 13 -2.25 13.91 3.48
C PHE A 13 -3.48 13.96 2.58
N ALA A 14 -4.28 12.89 2.55
CA ALA A 14 -5.53 12.87 1.82
C ALA A 14 -6.51 13.93 2.36
N LEU A 15 -6.61 14.11 3.68
CA LEU A 15 -7.47 15.13 4.28
C LEU A 15 -7.02 16.55 3.91
N VAL A 16 -5.73 16.85 4.03
CA VAL A 16 -5.18 18.15 3.64
C VAL A 16 -5.42 18.41 2.15
N ASN A 17 -5.17 17.41 1.30
CA ASN A 17 -5.45 17.51 -0.13
C ASN A 17 -6.94 17.80 -0.39
N ASN A 18 -7.86 17.04 0.21
CA ASN A 18 -9.30 17.24 0.04
C ASN A 18 -9.76 18.64 0.49
N VAL A 19 -9.20 19.19 1.58
CA VAL A 19 -9.53 20.55 2.04
C VAL A 19 -9.06 21.61 1.05
N LEU A 20 -7.85 21.45 0.50
CA LEU A 20 -7.32 22.36 -0.53
C LEU A 20 -8.12 22.24 -1.83
N GLU A 21 -8.42 21.02 -2.26
CA GLU A 21 -9.17 20.71 -3.48
C GLU A 21 -10.58 21.29 -3.44
N MET A 22 -11.32 21.12 -2.34
CA MET A 22 -12.64 21.76 -2.18
C MET A 22 -12.58 23.28 -2.35
N ARG A 23 -11.55 23.95 -1.80
CA ARG A 23 -11.39 25.41 -1.92
C ARG A 23 -11.00 25.82 -3.34
N LEU A 24 -10.17 25.04 -4.00
CA LEU A 24 -9.74 25.30 -5.38
C LEU A 24 -10.89 25.08 -6.37
N ASP A 25 -11.65 24.00 -6.23
CA ASP A 25 -12.81 23.70 -7.07
C ASP A 25 -13.90 24.75 -6.91
N ALA A 26 -14.19 25.20 -5.67
CA ALA A 26 -15.12 26.30 -5.44
C ALA A 26 -14.68 27.60 -6.14
N LYS A 27 -13.39 27.97 -6.03
CA LYS A 27 -12.85 29.14 -6.73
C LYS A 27 -12.96 28.98 -8.25
N LYS A 28 -12.71 27.77 -8.77
CA LYS A 28 -12.80 27.45 -10.19
C LYS A 28 -14.22 27.59 -10.72
N PHE A 29 -15.22 27.10 -9.98
CA PHE A 29 -16.64 27.28 -10.33
C PHE A 29 -17.08 28.74 -10.33
N LEU A 30 -16.56 29.56 -9.42
CA LEU A 30 -16.95 30.97 -9.31
C LEU A 30 -16.25 31.88 -10.33
N ARG A 31 -15.00 31.60 -10.69
CA ARG A 31 -14.18 32.50 -11.52
C ARG A 31 -13.90 32.01 -12.93
N CYS A 32 -13.89 30.69 -13.16
CA CYS A 32 -13.40 30.11 -14.41
C CYS A 32 -14.50 29.43 -15.25
N TYR A 33 -15.69 29.18 -14.69
CA TYR A 33 -16.78 28.50 -15.39
C TYR A 33 -18.01 29.41 -15.56
N ARG A 34 -18.71 29.25 -16.68
CA ARG A 34 -20.04 29.84 -16.89
C ARG A 34 -21.07 29.04 -16.07
N ARG A 35 -22.08 29.73 -15.51
CA ARG A 35 -23.10 29.14 -14.65
C ARG A 35 -23.76 27.91 -15.30
N PRO A 36 -23.65 26.70 -14.71
CA PRO A 36 -24.31 25.50 -15.21
C PRO A 36 -25.81 25.50 -14.89
N VAL A 37 -26.58 24.77 -15.69
CA VAL A 37 -28.02 24.55 -15.45
C VAL A 37 -28.16 23.51 -14.31
N PRO A 38 -28.96 23.79 -13.27
CA PRO A 38 -29.12 22.86 -12.16
C PRO A 38 -29.85 21.59 -12.60
N GLN A 39 -29.28 20.43 -12.29
CA GLN A 39 -29.88 19.11 -12.50
C GLN A 39 -30.14 18.46 -11.15
N ARG A 40 -31.35 17.95 -10.94
CA ARG A 40 -31.67 17.14 -9.75
C ARG A 40 -31.23 15.71 -9.99
N VAL A 41 -30.39 15.20 -9.09
CA VAL A 41 -29.94 13.81 -9.07
C VAL A 41 -30.14 13.28 -7.65
N ASN A 42 -30.57 12.03 -7.53
CA ASN A 42 -30.80 11.40 -6.23
C ASN A 42 -29.51 10.80 -5.66
N ASP A 43 -28.58 10.39 -6.53
CA ASP A 43 -27.36 9.67 -6.15
C ASP A 43 -26.14 10.13 -6.95
N ILE A 44 -24.95 9.81 -6.45
CA ILE A 44 -23.66 9.99 -7.15
C ILE A 44 -23.51 9.04 -8.37
N GLY A 45 -24.42 8.07 -8.52
CA GLY A 45 -24.48 7.14 -9.64
C GLY A 45 -23.45 6.01 -9.56
N VAL A 46 -22.83 5.68 -10.71
CA VAL A 46 -21.91 4.54 -10.87
C VAL A 46 -20.73 4.60 -9.89
N TRP A 47 -20.31 5.79 -9.48
CA TRP A 47 -19.24 6.01 -8.51
C TRP A 47 -19.46 5.28 -7.19
N TYR A 48 -20.70 5.12 -6.73
CA TYR A 48 -20.98 4.36 -5.52
C TYR A 48 -20.53 2.91 -5.64
N ARG A 49 -20.85 2.24 -6.76
CA ARG A 49 -20.45 0.86 -7.02
C ARG A 49 -18.94 0.71 -7.16
N ILE A 50 -18.28 1.71 -7.76
CA ILE A 50 -16.82 1.74 -7.89
C ILE A 50 -16.17 1.83 -6.49
N LEU A 51 -16.63 2.76 -5.64
CA LEU A 51 -16.10 2.93 -4.29
C LEU A 51 -16.33 1.69 -3.41
N ASP A 52 -17.51 1.06 -3.51
CA ASP A 52 -17.80 -0.21 -2.83
C ASP A 52 -16.85 -1.33 -3.29
N SER A 53 -16.59 -1.43 -4.59
CA SER A 53 -15.67 -2.42 -5.15
C SER A 53 -14.23 -2.19 -4.66
N ILE A 54 -13.77 -0.93 -4.66
CA ILE A 54 -12.45 -0.53 -4.14
C ILE A 54 -12.34 -0.85 -2.64
N GLY A 55 -13.41 -0.63 -1.87
CA GLY A 55 -13.47 -0.98 -0.45
C GLY A 55 -13.25 -2.48 -0.21
N LYS A 56 -13.97 -3.33 -0.95
CA LYS A 56 -13.83 -4.80 -0.87
C LYS A 56 -12.43 -5.27 -1.27
N LEU A 57 -11.90 -4.76 -2.37
CA LEU A 57 -10.53 -5.08 -2.82
C LEU A 57 -9.48 -4.64 -1.79
N SER A 58 -9.68 -3.49 -1.15
CA SER A 58 -8.79 -3.00 -0.12
C SER A 58 -8.65 -3.95 1.07
N ILE A 59 -9.73 -4.62 1.50
CA ILE A 59 -9.66 -5.58 2.61
C ILE A 59 -8.74 -6.75 2.24
N ILE A 60 -8.93 -7.29 1.03
CA ILE A 60 -8.13 -8.39 0.50
C ILE A 60 -6.65 -7.99 0.38
N THR A 61 -6.36 -6.82 -0.20
CA THR A 61 -4.99 -6.35 -0.39
C THR A 61 -4.27 -6.11 0.94
N ASN A 62 -4.91 -5.46 1.93
CA ASN A 62 -4.27 -5.26 3.24
C ASN A 62 -4.02 -6.60 3.96
N GLY A 63 -4.91 -7.57 3.83
CA GLY A 63 -4.69 -8.93 4.34
C GLY A 63 -3.44 -9.58 3.73
N PHE A 64 -3.29 -9.49 2.41
CA PHE A 64 -2.09 -10.00 1.74
C PHE A 64 -0.79 -9.27 2.13
N ILE A 65 -0.84 -7.95 2.32
CA ILE A 65 0.31 -7.17 2.80
C ILE A 65 0.77 -7.68 4.17
N ILE A 66 -0.17 -7.91 5.09
CA ILE A 66 0.15 -8.41 6.44
C ILE A 66 0.70 -9.84 6.36
N ALA A 67 0.14 -10.69 5.48
CA ALA A 67 0.51 -12.09 5.41
C ALA A 67 1.86 -12.34 4.72
N PHE A 68 2.14 -11.65 3.62
CA PHE A 68 3.28 -11.97 2.75
C PHE A 68 4.37 -10.91 2.73
N THR A 69 4.04 -9.64 2.97
CA THR A 69 5.01 -8.54 2.89
C THR A 69 5.54 -8.14 4.26
N SER A 70 4.75 -8.32 5.32
CA SER A 70 5.15 -8.00 6.69
C SER A 70 5.88 -9.16 7.35
N GLU A 71 6.88 -8.85 8.19
CA GLU A 71 7.52 -9.83 9.08
C GLU A 71 6.63 -10.25 10.26
N PHE A 72 5.37 -9.84 10.28
CA PHE A 72 4.44 -10.13 11.36
C PHE A 72 4.26 -11.63 11.59
N ILE A 73 3.99 -12.42 10.54
CA ILE A 73 3.78 -13.87 10.68
C ILE A 73 5.05 -14.60 11.14
N PRO A 74 6.21 -14.43 10.49
CA PRO A 74 7.44 -15.09 10.92
C PRO A 74 7.87 -14.75 12.36
N ARG A 75 7.73 -13.48 12.76
CA ARG A 75 8.02 -13.06 14.15
C ARG A 75 7.03 -13.66 15.15
N LEU A 76 5.76 -13.75 14.78
CA LEU A 76 4.72 -14.36 15.63
C LEU A 76 5.01 -15.85 15.86
N VAL A 77 5.32 -16.60 14.80
CA VAL A 77 5.66 -18.03 14.90
C VAL A 77 6.89 -18.24 15.77
N TYR A 78 7.95 -17.45 15.54
CA TYR A 78 9.18 -17.55 16.34
C TYR A 78 8.93 -17.25 17.83
N MET A 79 8.15 -16.21 18.13
CA MET A 79 7.81 -15.83 19.49
C MET A 79 6.97 -16.90 20.21
N PHE A 80 6.08 -17.60 19.51
CA PHE A 80 5.31 -18.71 20.09
C PHE A 80 6.19 -19.90 20.47
N GLU A 81 7.25 -20.17 19.71
CA GLU A 81 8.14 -21.30 19.96
C GLU A 81 9.23 -20.99 21.00
N HIS A 82 9.81 -19.78 20.97
CA HIS A 82 11.01 -19.44 21.76
C HIS A 82 10.72 -18.49 22.93
N GLY A 83 9.56 -17.82 22.95
CA GLY A 83 9.15 -16.91 24.03
C GLY A 83 9.90 -15.57 24.09
N SER A 84 11.06 -15.44 23.44
CA SER A 84 11.82 -14.19 23.27
C SER A 84 12.13 -13.93 21.80
N MET A 85 12.42 -12.66 21.44
CA MET A 85 12.84 -12.24 20.10
C MET A 85 14.36 -12.05 19.97
N ASP A 86 15.15 -12.31 21.01
CA ASP A 86 16.57 -11.95 21.06
C ASP A 86 17.42 -12.61 19.96
N SER A 87 17.10 -13.85 19.55
CA SER A 87 17.82 -14.60 18.51
C SER A 87 17.03 -14.75 17.20
N TYR A 88 16.03 -13.90 16.97
CA TYR A 88 15.18 -13.97 15.78
C TYR A 88 15.98 -13.77 14.48
N VAL A 89 16.90 -12.79 14.46
CA VAL A 89 17.68 -12.47 13.26
C VAL A 89 18.59 -13.62 12.86
N ASP A 90 19.30 -14.20 13.83
CA ASP A 90 20.18 -15.35 13.61
C ASP A 90 19.38 -16.58 13.13
N PHE A 91 18.16 -16.77 13.62
CA PHE A 91 17.26 -17.83 13.15
C PHE A 91 16.79 -17.62 11.71
N THR A 92 16.54 -16.36 11.30
CA THR A 92 16.07 -16.06 9.93
C THR A 92 17.17 -16.07 8.88
N LEU A 93 18.44 -15.93 9.28
CA LEU A 93 19.57 -15.88 8.38
C LEU A 93 19.86 -17.26 7.79
N ALA A 94 19.96 -17.34 6.46
CA ALA A 94 20.45 -18.51 5.77
C ALA A 94 21.96 -18.43 5.58
N GLU A 95 22.71 -19.38 6.13
CA GLU A 95 24.14 -19.49 5.89
C GLU A 95 24.38 -19.97 4.44
N PHE A 96 25.18 -19.21 3.70
CA PHE A 96 25.56 -19.55 2.33
C PHE A 96 27.08 -19.61 2.21
N ASN A 97 27.59 -20.79 1.87
CA ASN A 97 29.02 -20.98 1.64
C ASN A 97 29.41 -20.44 0.27
N THR A 98 30.26 -19.41 0.21
CA THR A 98 30.68 -18.75 -1.03
C THR A 98 31.64 -19.58 -1.89
N THR A 99 32.22 -20.67 -1.37
CA THR A 99 33.15 -21.51 -2.14
C THR A 99 32.48 -22.30 -3.26
N VAL A 100 31.14 -22.37 -3.26
CA VAL A 100 30.35 -23.05 -4.31
C VAL A 100 30.12 -22.17 -5.54
N ILE A 101 30.51 -20.89 -5.50
CA ILE A 101 30.40 -20.00 -6.65
C ILE A 101 31.49 -20.38 -7.65
N GLU A 102 31.07 -20.87 -8.82
CA GLU A 102 32.02 -21.17 -9.89
C GLU A 102 32.69 -19.87 -10.38
N PRO A 103 34.03 -19.79 -10.42
CA PRO A 103 34.71 -18.57 -10.84
C PRO A 103 34.40 -18.30 -12.31
N TYR A 104 33.96 -17.07 -12.60
CA TYR A 104 33.69 -16.59 -13.95
C TYR A 104 34.90 -16.87 -14.86
N ARG A 105 34.73 -17.78 -15.83
CA ARG A 105 35.72 -18.04 -16.88
C ARG A 105 35.39 -17.12 -18.06
N PRO A 106 36.18 -16.08 -18.35
CA PRO A 106 35.95 -15.28 -19.55
C PRO A 106 36.06 -16.18 -20.78
N LEU A 107 35.04 -16.15 -21.64
CA LEU A 107 35.11 -16.77 -22.95
C LEU A 107 36.24 -16.06 -23.72
N HIS A 108 37.37 -16.75 -23.88
CA HIS A 108 38.41 -16.29 -24.81
C HIS A 108 37.78 -16.23 -26.21
N THR A 109 37.55 -15.01 -26.70
CA THR A 109 37.28 -14.75 -28.11
C THR A 109 38.54 -15.14 -28.90
N THR A 110 38.47 -16.28 -29.59
CA THR A 110 39.39 -16.63 -30.68
C THR A 110 39.12 -15.79 -31.91
#